data_AF-A0A4Q2KJN0-F1
#
_entry.id   AF-A0A4Q2KJN0-F1
#
_cell.length_a   1.000
_cell.length_b   1.000
_cell.length_c   1.000
_cell.angle_alpha   90.00
_cell.angle_beta   90.00
_cell.angle_gamma   90.00
#
_symmetry.space_group_name_H-M   'P 1'
#
loop_
_entity.id
_entity.type
_entity.pdbx_description
1 polymer ?
#
loop_
_entity_poly.entity_id
_entity_poly.type
_entity_poly.pdbx_seq_one_letter_code
_entity_poly.pdbx_strand_id
1 'polypeptide(L)' 'MALLKMAALGALGYVGYKYYEKHKGEDRAAFDGNQGDGNVRDAGPEAMRDKPKRAWSKADEASDQSFPASDPPATY' A
#
# COMPACT_ATOMS: atom_id res chain seq x y z
N MET A 1 -30.25 -34.16 -10.90
CA MET A 1 -30.16 -32.69 -10.97
C MET A 1 -29.35 -32.05 -9.84
N ALA A 2 -29.29 -32.62 -8.63
CA ALA A 2 -28.54 -32.03 -7.51
C ALA A 2 -27.05 -31.83 -7.81
N LEU A 3 -26.40 -32.80 -8.44
CA LEU A 3 -24.97 -32.72 -8.78
C LEU A 3 -24.63 -31.58 -9.75
N LEU A 4 -25.45 -31.35 -10.79
CA LEU A 4 -25.24 -30.25 -11.73
C LEU A 4 -25.41 -28.88 -11.06
N LYS A 5 -26.35 -28.75 -10.13
CA LYS A 5 -26.55 -27.53 -9.34
C LYS A 5 -25.36 -27.26 -8.41
N MET A 6 -24.82 -28.29 -7.77
CA MET A 6 -23.63 -28.15 -6.91
C MET A 6 -22.39 -27.80 -7.71
N ALA A 7 -22.20 -28.39 -8.90
CA ALA A 7 -21.11 -28.05 -9.80
C ALA A 7 -21.20 -26.59 -10.28
N ALA A 8 -22.39 -26.12 -10.65
CA ALA A 8 -22.62 -24.73 -11.03
C ALA A 8 -22.35 -23.75 -9.88
N LEU A 9 -22.78 -24.06 -8.66
CA LEU A 9 -22.50 -23.26 -7.46
C LEU A 9 -21.00 -23.21 -7.15
N GLY A 10 -20.30 -24.35 -7.25
CA GLY A 10 -18.85 -24.40 -7.05
C GLY A 10 -18.10 -23.57 -8.09
N ALA A 11 -18.49 -23.65 -9.36
CA ALA A 11 -17.89 -22.84 -10.43
C ALA A 11 -18.12 -21.34 -10.22
N LEU A 12 -19.34 -20.92 -9.85
CA LEU A 12 -19.64 -19.52 -9.54
C LEU A 12 -18.84 -19.01 -8.34
N GLY A 13 -18.74 -19.82 -7.28
CA GLY A 13 -17.92 -19.50 -6.11
C GLY A 13 -16.44 -19.35 -6.45
N TYR A 14 -15.89 -20.25 -7.27
CA TYR A 14 -14.51 -20.19 -7.73
C TYR A 14 -14.23 -18.94 -8.57
N VAL A 15 -15.10 -18.62 -9.53
CA VAL A 15 -14.96 -17.40 -10.36
C VAL A 15 -15.03 -16.14 -9.49
N GLY A 16 -15.99 -16.08 -8.57
CA GLY A 16 -16.10 -14.97 -7.61
C GLY A 16 -14.87 -14.82 -6.73
N TYR A 17 -14.34 -15.94 -6.20
CA TYR A 17 -13.12 -15.96 -5.41
C TYR A 17 -11.90 -15.48 -6.21
N LYS A 18 -11.70 -15.99 -7.44
CA LYS A 18 -10.58 -15.58 -8.31
C LYS A 18 -10.66 -14.10 -8.70
N TYR A 19 -11.87 -13.59 -8.92
CA TYR A 19 -12.08 -12.17 -9.20
C TYR A 19 -11.69 -11.30 -7.99
N TYR A 20 -12.15 -11.67 -6.79
CA TYR A 20 -11.78 -10.99 -5.55
C TYR A 20 -10.27 -11.05 -5.28
N GLU A 21 -9.66 -12.23 -5.42
CA GLU A 21 -8.21 -12.42 -5.23
C GLU A 21 -7.39 -11.54 -6.18
N LYS A 22 -7.82 -11.41 -7.44
CA LYS A 22 -7.18 -10.52 -8.42
C LYS A 22 -7.30 -9.02 -8.06
N HIS A 23 -8.37 -8.65 -7.36
CA HIS A 23 -8.65 -7.25 -6.98
C HIS A 23 -8.19 -6.92 -5.56
N LYS A 24 -7.69 -7.92 -4.83
CA LYS A 24 -6.98 -7.74 -3.57
C LYS A 24 -5.60 -7.19 -3.92
N GLY A 25 -5.56 -5.92 -4.28
CA GLY A 25 -4.33 -5.20 -4.59
C GLY A 25 -3.34 -5.32 -3.44
N GLU A 26 -2.06 -5.23 -3.77
CA GLU A 26 -0.99 -5.06 -2.80
C GLU A 26 -1.20 -3.69 -2.14
N ASP A 27 -2.07 -3.62 -1.12
CA ASP A 27 -2.30 -2.38 -0.38
C ASP A 27 -1.03 -2.08 0.42
N ARG A 28 -0.14 -1.32 -0.21
CA ARG A 28 1.12 -0.86 0.38
C ARG A 28 0.78 0.21 1.40
N ALA A 29 0.54 -0.20 2.64
CA ALA A 29 -0.09 0.63 3.67
C ALA A 29 0.58 1.99 3.91
N ALA A 30 1.87 2.14 3.58
CA ALA A 30 2.60 3.39 3.73
C ALA A 30 2.67 4.28 2.46
N PHE A 31 2.40 3.73 1.27
CA PHE A 31 2.75 4.34 -0.01
C PHE A 31 1.55 5.05 -0.63
N ASP A 32 1.75 6.29 -1.09
CA ASP A 32 0.83 6.96 -2.00
C ASP A 32 0.87 6.27 -3.39
N GLY A 33 -0.17 6.42 -4.20
CA GLY A 33 -0.27 5.84 -5.53
C GLY A 33 0.71 6.43 -6.56
N ASN A 34 1.41 7.51 -6.21
CA ASN A 34 2.50 8.07 -7.02
C ASN A 34 3.86 7.38 -6.78
N GLN A 35 3.93 6.43 -5.85
CA GLN A 35 5.15 5.72 -5.50
C GLN A 35 5.36 4.50 -6.42
N GLY A 36 6.60 4.29 -6.86
CA GLY A 36 6.98 3.10 -7.64
C GLY A 36 7.03 1.81 -6.82
N ASP A 37 7.45 0.70 -7.43
CA ASP A 37 7.42 -0.65 -6.82
C ASP A 37 8.54 -0.92 -5.77
N GLY A 38 9.31 0.11 -5.38
CA GLY A 38 10.43 -0.03 -4.44
C GLY A 38 9.96 -0.20 -3.00
N ASN A 39 10.64 -1.03 -2.19
CA ASN A 39 10.24 -1.39 -0.82
C ASN A 39 10.31 -0.27 0.22
N VAL A 40 10.91 0.87 -0.14
CA VAL A 40 11.01 2.07 0.68
C VAL A 40 10.33 3.19 -0.10
N ARG A 41 9.44 3.93 0.56
CA ARG A 41 8.79 5.10 -0.05
C ARG A 41 9.74 6.29 -0.02
N ASP A 42 9.53 7.23 -0.92
CA ASP A 42 10.16 8.54 -0.83
C ASP A 42 9.78 9.22 0.50
N ALA A 43 10.65 10.12 0.97
CA ALA A 43 10.34 10.95 2.13
C ALA A 43 9.28 12.00 1.78
N GLY A 44 8.55 12.47 2.78
CA GLY A 44 7.60 13.56 2.66
C GLY A 44 6.13 13.12 2.67
N PRO A 45 5.20 14.05 3.01
CA PRO A 45 3.78 13.77 3.13
C PRO A 45 3.10 13.38 1.81
N GLU A 46 3.65 13.78 0.67
CA GLU A 46 3.19 13.44 -0.68
C GLU A 46 3.38 11.96 -1.00
N ALA A 47 4.39 11.32 -0.42
CA ALA A 47 4.67 9.90 -0.60
C ALA A 47 3.87 9.00 0.36
N MET A 48 3.16 9.58 1.34
CA MET A 48 2.37 8.86 2.32
C MET A 48 0.95 8.58 1.83
N ARG A 49 0.48 7.35 1.99
CA ARG A 49 -0.93 6.98 1.74
C ARG A 49 -1.89 7.85 2.55
N ASP A 50 -1.65 7.92 3.86
CA ASP A 50 -2.50 8.66 4.79
C ASP A 50 -1.86 10.02 5.07
N LYS A 51 -2.51 11.10 4.62
CA LYS A 51 -1.95 12.45 4.75
C LYS A 51 -1.91 12.92 6.22
N PRO A 52 -0.83 13.60 6.66
CA PRO A 52 -0.75 14.15 8.01
C PRO A 52 -1.91 15.12 8.30
N LYS A 53 -2.51 14.98 9.49
CA LYS A 53 -3.60 15.87 9.95
C LYS A 53 -3.09 17.20 10.52
N ARG A 54 -1.81 17.26 10.87
CA ARG A 54 -1.12 18.45 11.40
C ARG A 54 -0.12 18.96 10.37
N ALA A 55 0.37 20.18 10.59
CA ALA A 55 1.46 20.72 9.80
C ALA A 55 2.68 19.79 9.84
N TRP A 56 3.27 19.58 8.67
CA TRP A 56 4.51 18.84 8.50
C TRP A 56 5.69 19.74 8.88
N SER A 57 6.42 19.37 9.92
CA SER A 57 7.53 20.16 10.43
C SER A 57 8.85 19.76 9.78
N LYS A 58 9.85 20.63 9.89
CA LYS A 58 11.23 20.31 9.46
C LYS A 58 11.80 19.10 10.20
N ALA A 59 11.40 18.88 11.46
CA ALA A 59 11.83 17.72 12.23
C ALA A 59 11.19 16.43 11.71
N ASP A 60 9.93 16.48 11.26
CA ASP A 60 9.29 15.33 10.63
C ASP A 60 9.99 14.98 9.31
N GLU A 61 10.28 15.99 8.49
CA GLU A 61 11.00 15.81 7.23
C GLU A 61 12.39 15.19 7.44
N ALA A 62 13.20 15.77 8.33
CA ALA A 62 14.54 15.25 8.63
C ALA A 62 14.50 13.83 9.23
N SER A 63 13.48 13.54 10.04
CA SER A 63 13.25 12.21 10.59
C SER A 63 12.78 11.20 9.56
N ASP A 64 12.06 11.61 8.51
CA ASP A 64 11.60 10.74 7.43
C ASP A 64 12.75 10.44 6.45
N GLN A 65 13.54 11.47 6.13
CA GLN A 65 14.71 11.39 5.26
C GLN A 65 15.86 10.55 5.84
N SER A 66 15.87 10.31 7.16
CA SER A 66 16.88 9.44 7.76
C SER A 66 16.65 7.97 7.46
N PHE A 67 15.46 7.57 7.01
CA PHE A 67 15.20 6.17 6.65
C PHE A 67 15.66 5.85 5.22
N PRO A 68 16.23 4.65 4.97
CA PRO A 68 16.52 3.58 5.94
C PRO A 68 17.90 3.70 6.61
N ALA A 69 18.73 4.68 6.21
CA ALA A 69 20.15 4.79 6.58
C ALA A 69 20.42 5.18 8.04
N SER A 70 19.39 5.57 8.80
CA SER A 70 19.40 6.03 10.20
C SER A 70 20.15 7.34 10.49
N ASP A 71 20.69 8.02 9.47
CA ASP A 71 21.33 9.32 9.61
C ASP A 71 20.49 10.41 8.91
N PRO A 72 20.00 11.43 9.63
CA PRO A 72 19.32 12.55 8.99
C PRO A 72 20.29 13.36 8.12
N PRO A 73 19.80 14.04 7.08
CA PRO A 73 20.66 14.84 6.21
C PRO A 73 21.41 15.91 7.00
N ALA A 74 22.68 16.09 6.66
CA ALA A 74 23.50 17.18 7.17
C ALA A 74 22.96 18.53 6.68
N THR A 75 22.39 19.34 7.57
CA THR A 75 21.86 20.67 7.26
C THR A 75 22.68 21.82 7.88
N TYR A 76 23.97 21.58 8.18
CA TYR A 76 24.86 22.56 8.83
C TYR A 76 25.55 23.51 7.85
#